data_AF-J9CT17-F1
#
_entry.id   AF-J9CT17-F1
#
_cell.length_a   1.000
_cell.length_b   1.000
_cell.length_c   1.000
_cell.angle_alpha   90.00
_cell.angle_beta   90.00
_cell.angle_gamma   90.00
#
_symmetry.space_group_name_H-M   'P 1'
#
loop_
_entity.id
_entity.type
_entity.pdbx_description
1 polymer ?
#
loop_
_entity_poly.entity_id
_entity_poly.type
_entity_poly.pdbx_seq_one_letter_code
_entity_poly.pdbx_strand_id
1 'polypeptide(L)' 'MLETWKCLLDCEACGKCRILKGRDAEQLYADYIDGLRSYMDITLEIRNREIR' A
#
# COMPACT_ATOMS: atom_id res chain seq x y z
N MET A 1 8.03 9.02 16.48
CA MET A 1 6.85 8.15 16.36
C MET A 1 6.42 8.22 14.91
N LEU A 2 6.63 7.15 14.14
CA LEU A 2 6.15 7.06 12.76
C LEU A 2 4.63 7.00 12.82
N GLU A 3 3.95 8.02 12.30
CA GLU A 3 2.50 8.07 12.26
C GLU A 3 1.99 6.98 11.31
N THR A 4 1.52 5.90 11.90
CA THR A 4 0.83 4.82 11.19
C THR A 4 -0.49 5.38 10.66
N TRP A 5 -0.72 5.23 9.36
CA TRP A 5 -1.94 5.70 8.70
C TRP A 5 -3.20 5.13 9.36
N LYS A 6 -4.15 5.98 9.76
CA LYS A 6 -5.44 5.57 10.36
C LYS A 6 -6.56 5.69 9.31
N CYS A 7 -7.30 4.62 9.02
CA CYS A 7 -8.43 4.65 8.07
C CYS A 7 -9.53 5.60 8.60
N LEU A 8 -10.04 6.48 7.72
CA LEU A 8 -11.11 7.46 8.01
C LEU A 8 -12.53 6.86 7.88
N LEU A 9 -12.70 5.58 8.18
CA LEU A 9 -13.96 4.80 8.09
C LEU A 9 -14.60 4.60 6.69
N ASP A 10 -14.10 5.22 5.63
CA ASP A 10 -14.52 4.88 4.25
C ASP A 10 -13.35 4.23 3.49
N CYS A 11 -13.04 2.98 3.85
CA CYS A 11 -11.91 2.28 3.25
C CYS A 11 -12.19 1.85 1.79
N GLU A 12 -13.45 1.91 1.29
CA GLU A 12 -13.78 1.66 -0.12
C GLU A 12 -13.51 2.90 -1.00
N ALA A 13 -13.82 4.10 -0.52
CA ALA A 13 -13.45 5.34 -1.21
C ALA A 13 -11.97 5.71 -1.01
N CYS A 14 -11.37 5.33 0.12
CA CYS A 14 -9.97 5.61 0.42
C CYS A 14 -9.03 4.58 -0.25
N GLY A 15 -8.50 4.94 -1.42
CA GLY A 15 -7.51 4.11 -2.13
C GLY A 15 -6.28 3.72 -1.28
N LYS A 16 -5.88 4.54 -0.29
CA LYS A 16 -4.79 4.19 0.66
C LYS A 16 -5.17 3.05 1.60
N CYS A 17 -6.41 2.98 2.06
CA CYS A 17 -6.83 1.92 2.99
C CYS A 17 -6.91 0.57 2.29
N ARG A 18 -7.36 0.51 1.03
CA ARG A 18 -7.31 -0.73 0.24
C ARG A 18 -5.90 -1.32 0.12
N ILE A 19 -4.87 -0.48 0.12
CA ILE A 19 -3.47 -0.88 -0.06
C ILE A 19 -2.75 -1.09 1.29
N LEU A 20 -3.03 -0.24 2.29
CA LEU A 20 -2.25 -0.13 3.53
C LEU A 20 -2.98 -0.60 4.79
N LYS A 21 -4.25 -1.02 4.71
CA LYS A 21 -4.98 -1.47 5.90
C LYS A 21 -4.31 -2.70 6.50
N GLY A 22 -3.72 -2.52 7.69
CA GLY A 22 -3.00 -3.58 8.41
C GLY A 22 -1.63 -3.93 7.83
N ARG A 23 -1.09 -3.12 6.90
CA ARG A 23 0.23 -3.30 6.30
C ARG A 23 1.11 -2.08 6.55
N ASP A 24 2.40 -2.31 6.77
CA ASP A 24 3.40 -1.24 6.82
C ASP A 24 3.79 -0.82 5.40
N ALA A 25 3.79 0.49 5.13
CA ALA A 25 4.19 1.02 3.83
C ALA A 25 5.68 0.78 3.52
N GLU A 26 6.56 0.84 4.52
CA GLU A 26 8.00 0.59 4.34
C GLU A 26 8.24 -0.86 3.91
N GLN A 27 7.53 -1.81 4.52
CA GLN A 27 7.61 -3.21 4.11
C GLN A 27 6.94 -3.45 2.76
N LEU A 28 5.81 -2.82 2.49
CA LEU A 28 5.05 -3.01 1.25
C LEU A 28 5.79 -2.50 0.02
N TYR A 29 6.58 -1.43 0.20
CA TYR A 29 7.35 -0.79 -0.87
C TYR A 29 8.87 -0.99 -0.71
N ALA A 30 9.31 -2.02 0.01
CA ALA A 30 10.74 -2.31 0.23
C ALA A 30 11.51 -2.41 -1.09
N ASP A 31 11.00 -3.18 -2.07
CA ASP A 31 11.62 -3.30 -3.40
C ASP A 31 11.74 -1.97 -4.14
N TYR A 32 10.83 -1.02 -3.90
CA TYR A 32 10.92 0.31 -4.48
C TYR A 32 11.96 1.17 -3.74
N ILE A 33 11.99 1.08 -2.41
CA ILE A 33 12.97 1.78 -1.56
C ILE A 33 14.39 1.31 -1.90
N ASP A 34 14.57 0.01 -2.13
CA ASP A 34 15.85 -0.62 -2.52
C ASP A 34 16.18 -0.44 -4.01
N GLY A 35 15.28 0.17 -4.79
CA GLY A 35 15.50 0.45 -6.22
C GLY A 35 15.39 -0.78 -7.14
N LEU A 36 14.84 -1.89 -6.65
CA LEU A 36 14.68 -3.14 -7.40
C LEU A 36 13.49 -3.11 -8.36
N ARG A 37 12.44 -2.34 -8.03
CA ARG A 37 11.19 -2.25 -8.81
C ARG A 37 10.63 -0.84 -8.80
N SER A 38 9.80 -0.50 -9.79
CA SER A 38 9.12 0.79 -9.80
C SER A 38 7.95 0.82 -8.81
N TYR A 39 7.66 2.00 -8.25
CA TYR A 39 6.48 2.22 -7.40
C TYR A 39 5.17 1.80 -8.09
N MET A 40 5.08 2.00 -9.40
CA MET A 40 3.89 1.68 -10.18
C MET A 40 3.68 0.17 -10.32
N ASP A 41 4.75 -0.59 -10.56
CA ASP A 41 4.66 -2.05 -10.69
C ASP A 41 4.17 -2.69 -9.40
N ILE A 42 4.71 -2.26 -8.26
CA ILE A 42 4.31 -2.73 -6.93
C ILE A 42 2.84 -2.34 -6.66
N THR A 43 2.46 -1.09 -6.93
CA THR A 43 1.09 -0.60 -6.67
C THR A 43 0.05 -1.32 -7.53
N LEU A 44 0.34 -1.59 -8.80
CA LEU A 44 -0.56 -2.32 -9.69
C LEU A 44 -0.70 -3.78 -9.28
N GLU A 45 0.40 -4.41 -8.88
CA GLU A 45 0.38 -5.79 -8.37
C GLU A 45 -0.52 -5.92 -7.13
N ILE A 46 -0.36 -5.02 -6.15
CA ILE A 46 -1.17 -5.03 -4.93
C ILE A 46 -2.66 -4.87 -5.28
N ARG A 47 -2.99 -3.91 -6.15
CA ARG A 47 -4.37 -3.71 -6.61
C ARG A 47 -4.97 -4.94 -7.28
N ASN A 48 -4.19 -5.62 -8.13
CA ASN A 48 -4.67 -6.81 -8.84
C ASN A 48 -4.86 -8.02 -7.91
N ARG A 49 -4.07 -8.16 -6.85
CA ARG A 49 -4.24 -9.21 -5.84
C ARG A 49 -5.53 -9.05 -5.04
N GLU A 50 -5.92 -7.82 -4.71
CA GLU A 50 -7.09 -7.52 -3.87
C GLU A 50 -8.43 -7.53 -4.64
N ILE A 51 -8.41 -7.59 -5.98
CA ILE A 51 -9.60 -7.76 -6.83
C ILE A 51 -9.98 -9.25 -7.00
N ARG A 52 -9.09 -10.17 -6.60
CA ARG A 52 -9.22 -11.61 -6.84
C ARG A 52 -9.90 -12.37 -5.71
#